data_AF-A0A2V8JF78-F1
#
_entry.id   AF-A0A2V8JF78-F1
#
_cell.length_a   1.000
_cell.length_b   1.000
_cell.length_c   1.000
_cell.angle_alpha   90.00
_cell.angle_beta   90.00
_cell.angle_gamma   90.00
#
_symmetry.space_group_name_H-M   'P 1'
#
loop_
_entity.id
_entity.type
_entity.pdbx_description
1 polymer ?
#
loop_
_entity_poly.entity_id
_entity_poly.type
_entity_poly.pdbx_seq_one_letter_code
_entity_poly.pdbx_strand_id
1 'polypeptide(L)'
;NLINLDPQPIVEMVRTINEAPDSEFSSALSQYLDLQSLFKELAAENFIAEQDGIIGDYTLNNFYLYRFMGTLRSIFLPWDKSNSFWAIDLPIFHNFSWNLLTRRALSAAPDLIALYRDNLRQAADVAGGPGGWLEQEITKVSQQIRQAYYEDPLKLCDHHATGYLRPCTNEEFEAEVAYLIQFARQRSAFVRAQLDSGLIPQ
;
A
#
# COMPACT_ATOMS: atom_id res chain seq x y z
N ASN A 1 8.39 -35.10 2.23
CA ASN A 1 7.45 -34.51 3.20
C ASN A 1 6.78 -33.31 2.57
N LEU A 2 5.60 -33.54 1.98
CA LEU A 2 4.73 -32.46 1.53
C LEU A 2 4.33 -31.63 2.76
N ILE A 3 4.51 -30.32 2.69
CA ILE A 3 4.07 -29.37 3.70
C ILE A 3 2.57 -29.61 3.89
N ASN A 4 2.17 -30.14 5.04
CA ASN A 4 0.76 -30.20 5.39
C ASN A 4 0.35 -28.78 5.76
N LEU A 5 -0.23 -28.07 4.79
CA LEU A 5 -0.72 -26.72 4.97
C LEU A 5 -1.94 -26.80 5.88
N ASP A 6 -1.77 -26.52 7.17
CA ASP A 6 -2.89 -26.34 8.10
C ASP A 6 -3.53 -24.96 7.88
N PRO A 7 -4.78 -24.90 7.36
CA PRO A 7 -5.47 -23.65 7.11
C PRO A 7 -6.12 -23.06 8.38
N GLN A 8 -6.21 -23.81 9.49
CA GLN A 8 -6.97 -23.38 10.66
C GLN A 8 -6.55 -22.01 11.20
N PRO A 9 -5.25 -21.67 11.30
CA PRO A 9 -4.87 -20.33 11.75
C PRO A 9 -5.37 -19.19 10.86
N ILE A 10 -5.52 -19.40 9.55
CA ILE A 10 -6.10 -18.40 8.65
C ILE A 10 -7.62 -18.30 8.88
N VAL A 11 -8.29 -19.43 9.08
CA VAL A 11 -9.73 -19.46 9.40
C VAL A 11 -10.00 -18.70 10.70
N GLU A 12 -9.23 -18.96 11.75
CA GLU A 12 -9.38 -18.28 13.05
C GLU A 12 -9.00 -16.80 12.98
N MET A 13 -8.00 -16.43 12.18
CA MET A 13 -7.67 -15.02 11.90
C MET A 13 -8.86 -14.30 11.28
N VAL A 14 -9.45 -14.85 10.21
CA VAL A 14 -10.60 -14.25 9.54
C VAL A 14 -11.80 -14.19 10.47
N ARG A 15 -12.07 -15.25 11.25
CA ARG A 15 -13.15 -15.23 12.25
C ARG A 15 -12.93 -14.14 13.30
N THR A 16 -11.71 -14.01 13.80
CA THR A 16 -11.34 -12.98 14.78
C THR A 16 -11.56 -11.57 14.22
N ILE A 17 -11.20 -11.32 12.96
CA ILE A 17 -11.50 -10.05 12.28
C ILE A 17 -13.01 -9.77 12.26
N ASN A 18 -13.84 -10.79 12.03
CA ASN A 18 -15.29 -10.62 11.92
C ASN A 18 -16.00 -10.49 13.29
N GLU A 19 -15.55 -11.24 14.30
CA GLU A 19 -16.38 -11.57 15.46
C GLU A 19 -15.80 -11.14 16.81
N ALA A 20 -14.50 -10.82 16.90
CA ALA A 20 -13.91 -10.42 18.18
C ALA A 20 -14.67 -9.21 18.77
N PRO A 21 -14.88 -9.12 20.09
CA PRO A 21 -15.45 -7.91 20.69
C PRO A 21 -14.60 -6.68 20.41
N ASP A 22 -15.22 -5.51 20.21
CA ASP A 22 -14.49 -4.27 19.91
C ASP A 22 -13.45 -3.92 20.98
N SER A 23 -13.78 -4.12 22.26
CA SER A 23 -12.87 -3.89 23.39
C SER A 23 -11.63 -4.79 23.39
N GLU A 24 -11.65 -5.89 22.63
CA GLU A 24 -10.58 -6.88 22.56
C GLU A 24 -9.92 -6.92 21.17
N PHE A 25 -10.41 -6.14 20.20
CA PHE A 25 -10.10 -6.31 18.78
C PHE A 25 -8.59 -6.37 18.50
N SER A 26 -7.83 -5.36 18.93
CA SER A 26 -6.37 -5.33 18.74
C SER A 26 -5.67 -6.51 19.42
N SER A 27 -6.06 -6.81 20.67
CA SER A 27 -5.43 -7.91 21.44
C SER A 27 -5.71 -9.29 20.84
N ALA A 28 -6.95 -9.55 20.41
CA ALA A 28 -7.34 -10.81 19.80
C ALA A 28 -6.67 -11.00 18.43
N LEU A 29 -6.67 -9.95 17.61
CA LEU A 29 -6.08 -10.02 16.28
C LEU A 29 -4.56 -10.17 16.30
N SER A 30 -3.89 -9.61 17.31
CA SER A 30 -2.43 -9.71 17.48
C SER A 30 -1.90 -11.14 17.66
N GLN A 31 -2.77 -12.09 18.01
CA GLN A 31 -2.42 -13.52 18.09
C GLN A 31 -2.13 -14.12 16.71
N TYR A 32 -2.78 -13.57 15.67
CA TYR A 32 -2.75 -14.10 14.31
C TYR A 32 -1.98 -13.21 13.34
N LEU A 33 -1.89 -11.91 13.61
CA LEU A 33 -1.24 -10.94 12.75
C LEU A 33 -0.22 -10.11 13.49
N ASP A 34 0.90 -9.84 12.84
CA ASP A 34 1.75 -8.72 13.20
C ASP A 34 1.09 -7.40 12.80
N LEU A 35 0.34 -6.82 13.74
CA LEU A 35 -0.37 -5.56 13.55
C LEU A 35 0.57 -4.40 13.25
N GLN A 36 1.80 -4.42 13.79
CA GLN A 36 2.79 -3.38 13.50
C GLN A 36 3.17 -3.39 12.02
N SER A 37 3.51 -4.57 11.50
CA SER A 37 3.87 -4.75 10.11
C SER A 37 2.69 -4.50 9.16
N LEU A 38 1.48 -4.96 9.52
CA LEU A 38 0.29 -4.73 8.69
C LEU A 38 -0.04 -3.23 8.53
N PHE A 39 -0.14 -2.48 9.63
CA PHE A 39 -0.51 -1.06 9.52
C PHE A 39 0.61 -0.18 8.95
N LYS A 40 1.86 -0.66 9.01
CA LYS A 40 2.95 -0.07 8.22
C LYS A 40 2.78 -0.33 6.73
N GLU A 41 2.40 -1.54 6.32
CA GLU A 41 2.13 -1.87 4.91
C GLU A 41 0.96 -1.05 4.38
N LEU A 42 -0.16 -0.97 5.11
CA LEU A 42 -1.31 -0.13 4.74
C LEU A 42 -0.90 1.34 4.53
N ALA A 43 -0.06 1.87 5.40
CA ALA A 43 0.44 3.24 5.28
C ALA A 43 1.37 3.41 4.07
N ALA A 44 2.20 2.42 3.78
CA ALA A 44 3.07 2.43 2.60
C ALA A 44 2.25 2.37 1.30
N GLU A 45 1.31 1.43 1.19
CA GLU A 45 0.39 1.29 0.05
C GLU A 45 -0.41 2.58 -0.18
N ASN A 46 -0.98 3.15 0.88
CA ASN A 46 -1.70 4.42 0.75
C ASN A 46 -0.76 5.56 0.33
N PHE A 47 0.44 5.64 0.92
CA PHE A 47 1.39 6.70 0.59
C PHE A 47 1.76 6.67 -0.89
N ILE A 48 2.08 5.49 -1.42
CA ILE A 48 2.39 5.32 -2.85
C ILE A 48 1.15 5.28 -3.73
N ALA A 49 -0.06 5.45 -3.19
CA ALA A 49 -1.31 5.39 -3.94
C ALA A 49 -1.46 4.10 -4.77
N GLU A 50 -1.26 2.96 -4.11
CA GLU A 50 -1.48 1.62 -4.66
C GLU A 50 -2.98 1.35 -4.88
N GLN A 51 -3.36 1.02 -6.11
CA GLN A 51 -4.75 0.78 -6.52
C GLN A 51 -5.21 -0.66 -6.36
N ASP A 52 -4.31 -1.64 -6.37
CA ASP A 52 -4.64 -3.07 -6.33
C ASP A 52 -3.98 -3.74 -5.11
N GLY A 53 -3.89 -3.00 -4.00
CA GLY A 53 -3.35 -3.46 -2.71
C GLY A 53 -4.42 -3.89 -1.72
N ILE A 54 -4.08 -3.97 -0.44
CA ILE A 54 -4.96 -4.45 0.64
C ILE A 54 -6.21 -3.57 0.81
N ILE A 55 -6.05 -2.26 0.60
CA ILE A 55 -7.10 -1.23 0.65
C ILE A 55 -7.29 -0.53 -0.71
N GLY A 56 -6.86 -1.18 -1.79
CA GLY A 56 -7.02 -0.67 -3.15
C GLY A 56 -8.48 -0.66 -3.63
N ASP A 57 -8.67 -0.26 -4.89
CA ASP A 57 -9.97 -0.23 -5.58
C ASP A 57 -10.46 -1.62 -5.99
N TYR A 58 -9.55 -2.60 -6.06
CA TYR A 58 -9.82 -3.96 -6.53
C TYR A 58 -9.88 -5.00 -5.41
N THR A 59 -10.22 -4.57 -4.19
CA THR A 59 -10.32 -5.41 -2.98
C THR A 59 -8.98 -6.01 -2.55
N LEU A 60 -8.98 -7.04 -1.69
CA LEU A 60 -7.80 -7.55 -0.99
C LEU A 60 -6.86 -8.33 -1.94
N ASN A 61 -5.86 -7.66 -2.51
CA ASN A 61 -4.98 -8.24 -3.54
C ASN A 61 -3.49 -7.89 -3.35
N ASN A 62 -2.62 -8.56 -4.11
CA ASN A 62 -1.18 -8.28 -4.23
C ASN A 62 -0.38 -8.31 -2.92
N PHE A 63 -0.56 -9.40 -2.17
CA PHE A 63 0.25 -9.74 -1.01
C PHE A 63 0.42 -11.26 -0.87
N TYR A 64 1.47 -11.65 -0.14
CA TYR A 64 1.56 -12.98 0.46
C TYR A 64 1.33 -12.89 1.96
N LEU A 65 0.77 -13.95 2.54
CA LEU A 65 0.71 -14.13 3.98
C LEU A 65 1.78 -15.15 4.40
N TYR A 66 2.74 -14.71 5.20
CA TYR A 66 3.77 -15.58 5.75
C TYR A 66 3.53 -15.83 7.25
N ARG A 67 3.22 -17.08 7.61
CA ARG A 67 3.08 -17.52 9.01
C ARG A 67 4.43 -17.96 9.56
N PHE A 68 4.86 -17.39 10.69
CA PHE A 68 6.11 -17.80 11.32
C PHE A 68 6.03 -19.25 11.82
N MET A 69 7.11 -20.01 11.61
CA MET A 69 7.20 -21.41 12.02
C MET A 69 6.92 -21.57 13.52
N GLY A 70 6.04 -22.51 13.87
CA GLY A 70 5.70 -22.80 15.27
C GLY A 70 4.77 -21.78 15.94
N THR A 71 4.20 -20.82 15.19
CA THR A 71 3.29 -19.80 15.74
C THR A 71 2.00 -19.71 14.93
N LEU A 72 0.99 -19.04 15.48
CA LEU A 72 -0.22 -18.62 14.76
C LEU A 72 -0.04 -17.30 14.00
N ARG A 73 1.03 -16.55 14.33
CA ARG A 73 1.23 -15.17 13.89
C ARG A 73 1.79 -15.12 12.47
N SER A 74 1.20 -14.27 11.65
CA SER A 74 1.58 -14.03 10.27
C SER A 74 1.93 -12.57 10.00
N ILE A 75 2.71 -12.35 8.94
CA ILE A 75 3.00 -11.03 8.37
C ILE A 75 2.47 -10.95 6.93
N PHE A 76 2.07 -9.75 6.54
CA PHE A 76 1.84 -9.43 5.13
C PHE A 76 3.18 -9.15 4.46
N LEU A 77 3.35 -9.69 3.26
CA LEU A 77 4.48 -9.41 2.39
C LEU A 77 3.95 -8.73 1.12
N PRO A 78 4.42 -7.52 0.78
CA PRO A 78 4.01 -6.85 -0.43
C PRO A 78 4.37 -7.68 -1.66
N TRP A 79 3.48 -7.69 -2.63
CA TRP A 79 3.68 -8.25 -3.96
C TRP A 79 3.14 -7.28 -5.01
N ASP A 80 3.64 -7.37 -6.23
CA ASP A 80 3.07 -6.73 -7.44
C ASP A 80 2.55 -5.29 -7.30
N LYS A 81 3.45 -4.38 -6.91
CA LYS A 81 3.13 -2.94 -6.71
C LYS A 81 3.29 -2.11 -7.98
N SER A 82 3.03 -2.69 -9.15
CA SER A 82 3.09 -1.96 -10.42
C SER A 82 1.93 -0.98 -10.57
N ASN A 83 0.80 -1.24 -9.91
CA ASN A 83 -0.36 -0.34 -9.85
C ASN A 83 -0.24 0.70 -8.73
N SER A 84 0.95 1.30 -8.60
CA SER A 84 1.25 2.38 -7.67
C SER A 84 1.40 3.72 -8.38
N PHE A 85 1.42 4.79 -7.58
CA PHE A 85 1.60 6.20 -7.94
C PHE A 85 0.41 6.84 -8.68
N TRP A 86 -0.77 6.25 -8.62
CA TRP A 86 -1.92 6.67 -9.44
C TRP A 86 -2.52 8.03 -9.10
N ALA A 87 -2.48 8.44 -7.83
CA ALA A 87 -3.17 9.64 -7.39
C ALA A 87 -2.39 10.37 -6.29
N ILE A 88 -1.91 11.57 -6.65
CA ILE A 88 -1.23 12.48 -5.72
C ILE A 88 -2.13 12.84 -4.54
N ASP A 89 -3.43 12.97 -4.79
CA ASP A 89 -4.47 13.39 -3.87
C ASP A 89 -5.32 12.24 -3.33
N LEU A 90 -4.84 10.99 -3.40
CA LEU A 90 -5.54 9.85 -2.80
C LEU A 90 -5.74 10.07 -1.29
N PRO A 91 -6.98 10.10 -0.77
CA PRO A 91 -7.22 10.33 0.66
C PRO A 91 -6.50 9.31 1.56
N ILE A 92 -6.01 9.78 2.71
CA ILE A 92 -5.22 8.94 3.62
C ILE A 92 -6.03 7.82 4.27
N PHE A 93 -7.35 7.77 4.08
CA PHE A 93 -8.20 6.68 4.54
C PHE A 93 -9.02 6.07 3.39
N HIS A 94 -8.48 6.14 2.18
CA HIS A 94 -9.08 5.51 0.99
C HIS A 94 -9.50 4.07 1.29
N ASN A 95 -10.75 3.74 1.00
CA ASN A 95 -11.41 2.44 1.21
C ASN A 95 -11.34 1.83 2.64
N PHE A 96 -10.95 2.59 3.66
CA PHE A 96 -10.92 2.08 5.04
C PHE A 96 -12.31 1.62 5.52
N SER A 97 -13.38 2.28 5.08
CA SER A 97 -14.76 1.92 5.42
C SER A 97 -15.31 0.73 4.63
N TRP A 98 -14.65 0.33 3.54
CA TRP A 98 -15.07 -0.79 2.70
C TRP A 98 -14.41 -2.10 3.12
N ASN A 99 -13.13 -2.06 3.48
CA ASN A 99 -12.43 -3.23 4.01
C ASN A 99 -12.81 -3.45 5.49
N LEU A 100 -13.29 -4.66 5.82
CA LEU A 100 -13.81 -4.96 7.16
C LEU A 100 -12.76 -4.76 8.26
N LEU A 101 -11.51 -5.20 8.04
CA LEU A 101 -10.44 -5.10 9.03
C LEU A 101 -10.18 -3.63 9.38
N THR A 102 -10.02 -2.79 8.37
CA THR A 102 -9.75 -1.36 8.57
C THR A 102 -10.96 -0.62 9.10
N ARG A 103 -12.18 -1.00 8.68
CA ARG A 103 -13.43 -0.43 9.20
C ARG A 103 -13.56 -0.68 10.69
N ARG A 104 -13.28 -1.91 11.13
CA ARG A 104 -13.26 -2.26 12.55
C ARG A 104 -12.14 -1.57 13.30
N ALA A 105 -10.96 -1.42 12.69
CA ALA A 105 -9.87 -0.68 13.31
C ALA A 105 -10.25 0.79 13.56
N LEU A 106 -10.96 1.44 12.64
CA LEU A 106 -11.47 2.81 12.82
C LEU A 106 -12.41 2.94 14.03
N SER A 107 -13.28 1.96 14.27
CA SER A 107 -14.27 2.03 15.35
C SER A 107 -13.76 1.51 16.69
N ALA A 108 -12.87 0.52 16.69
CA ALA A 108 -12.54 -0.28 17.87
C ALA A 108 -11.06 -0.21 18.30
N ALA A 109 -10.15 0.25 17.43
CA ALA A 109 -8.71 0.17 17.67
C ALA A 109 -7.99 1.51 17.43
N PRO A 110 -8.18 2.49 18.35
CA PRO A 110 -7.49 3.79 18.24
C PRO A 110 -5.95 3.64 18.25
N ASP A 111 -5.42 2.60 18.88
CA ASP A 111 -3.99 2.24 18.88
C ASP A 111 -3.48 1.91 17.47
N LEU A 112 -4.25 1.16 16.68
CA LEU A 112 -3.90 0.79 15.32
C LEU A 112 -4.02 1.97 14.36
N ILE A 113 -5.00 2.86 14.57
CA ILE A 113 -5.14 4.10 13.79
C ILE A 113 -4.01 5.08 14.11
N ALA A 114 -3.56 5.16 15.37
CA ALA A 114 -2.38 5.94 15.72
C ALA A 114 -1.12 5.40 15.01
N LEU A 115 -0.92 4.09 15.05
CA LEU A 115 0.17 3.42 14.34
C LEU A 115 0.13 3.69 12.83
N TYR A 116 -1.03 3.61 12.20
CA TYR A 116 -1.21 3.94 10.78
C TYR A 116 -0.76 5.36 10.44
N ARG A 117 -1.24 6.34 11.21
CA ARG A 117 -0.91 7.76 11.02
C ARG A 117 0.58 8.04 11.21
N ASP A 118 1.20 7.41 12.20
CA ASP A 118 2.62 7.56 12.43
C ASP A 118 3.45 6.96 11.28
N ASN A 119 3.04 5.82 10.74
CA ASN A 119 3.70 5.24 9.56
C ASN A 119 3.48 6.09 8.30
N LEU A 120 2.31 6.71 8.09
CA LEU A 120 2.09 7.66 7.00
C LEU A 120 3.00 8.89 7.12
N ARG A 121 3.15 9.43 8.34
CA ARG A 121 4.08 10.52 8.62
C ARG A 121 5.51 10.11 8.28
N GLN A 122 5.92 8.92 8.73
CA GLN A 122 7.23 8.36 8.41
C GLN A 122 7.44 8.19 6.91
N ALA A 123 6.44 7.70 6.17
CA ALA A 123 6.52 7.55 4.72
C ALA A 123 6.71 8.92 4.03
N ALA A 124 5.98 9.94 4.45
CA ALA A 124 6.12 11.30 3.95
C ALA A 124 7.50 11.91 4.28
N ASP A 125 8.05 11.61 5.45
CA ASP A 125 9.39 12.04 5.86
C ASP A 125 10.49 11.36 5.05
N VAL A 126 10.38 10.05 4.82
CA VAL A 126 11.33 9.28 4.00
C VAL A 126 11.29 9.71 2.54
N ALA A 127 10.09 9.84 1.95
CA ALA A 127 9.94 10.29 0.56
C ALA A 127 10.48 11.72 0.37
N GLY A 128 10.28 12.56 1.40
CA GLY A 128 10.71 13.95 1.41
C GLY A 128 9.69 14.88 0.78
N GLY A 129 10.01 15.37 -0.41
CA GLY A 129 9.29 16.40 -1.16
C GLY A 129 10.14 16.82 -2.35
N PRO A 130 10.08 18.08 -2.80
CA PRO A 130 10.96 18.57 -3.86
C PRO A 130 12.45 18.33 -3.56
N GLY A 131 13.12 17.59 -4.44
CA GLY A 131 14.51 17.16 -4.29
C GLY A 131 14.74 16.08 -3.22
N GLY A 132 13.68 15.47 -2.67
CA GLY A 132 13.74 14.41 -1.68
C GLY A 132 14.16 13.05 -2.24
N TRP A 133 14.28 12.06 -1.37
CA TRP A 133 14.76 10.72 -1.73
C TRP A 133 13.92 10.06 -2.83
N LEU A 134 12.59 10.14 -2.76
CA LEU A 134 11.72 9.48 -3.75
C LEU A 134 11.91 10.07 -5.15
N GLU A 135 12.00 11.41 -5.26
CA GLU A 135 12.27 12.08 -6.53
C GLU A 135 13.63 11.67 -7.12
N GLN A 136 14.65 11.56 -6.26
CA GLN A 136 15.99 11.14 -6.66
C GLN A 136 16.02 9.69 -7.15
N GLU A 137 15.34 8.76 -6.48
CA GLU A 137 15.29 7.37 -6.91
C GLU A 137 14.50 7.19 -8.21
N ILE A 138 13.37 7.89 -8.38
CA ILE A 138 12.63 7.91 -9.66
C ILE A 138 13.52 8.43 -10.78
N THR A 139 14.25 9.52 -10.56
CA THR A 139 15.19 10.10 -11.53
C THR A 139 16.29 9.09 -11.89
N LYS A 140 16.89 8.45 -10.88
CA LYS A 140 17.97 7.48 -11.07
C LYS A 140 17.51 6.26 -11.85
N VAL A 141 16.39 5.64 -11.46
CA VAL A 141 15.87 4.43 -12.12
C VAL A 141 15.40 4.73 -13.54
N SER A 142 14.66 5.84 -13.75
CA SER A 142 14.23 6.24 -15.10
C SER A 142 15.42 6.48 -16.03
N GLN A 143 16.46 7.18 -15.57
CA GLN A 143 17.69 7.38 -16.35
C GLN A 143 18.40 6.07 -16.68
N GLN A 144 18.45 5.13 -15.72
CA GLN A 144 19.09 3.84 -15.91
C GLN A 144 18.41 3.01 -17.03
N ILE A 145 17.08 3.06 -17.13
CA ILE A 145 16.33 2.25 -18.10
C ILE A 145 16.04 2.99 -19.41
N ARG A 146 16.21 4.32 -19.46
CA ARG A 146 15.75 5.17 -20.56
C ARG A 146 16.21 4.71 -21.94
N GLN A 147 17.51 4.45 -22.11
CA GLN A 147 18.04 4.03 -23.41
C GLN A 147 17.51 2.66 -23.83
N ALA A 148 17.47 1.70 -22.89
CA ALA A 148 16.90 0.38 -23.15
C ALA A 148 15.41 0.47 -23.51
N TYR A 149 14.65 1.32 -22.81
CA TYR A 149 13.27 1.60 -23.17
C TYR A 149 13.19 2.15 -24.58
N TYR A 150 14.02 3.13 -24.97
CA TYR A 150 14.01 3.73 -26.33
C TYR A 150 14.27 2.70 -27.43
N GLU A 151 15.22 1.80 -27.19
CA GLU A 151 15.65 0.78 -28.15
C GLU A 151 14.71 -0.43 -28.22
N ASP A 152 13.82 -0.64 -27.24
CA ASP A 152 12.91 -1.78 -27.20
C ASP A 152 11.85 -1.70 -28.33
N PRO A 153 11.87 -2.61 -29.33
CA PRO A 153 10.87 -2.61 -30.39
C PRO A 153 9.51 -3.20 -29.95
N LEU A 154 9.41 -3.74 -28.73
CA LEU A 154 8.25 -4.43 -28.17
C LEU A 154 7.74 -3.78 -26.87
N LYS A 155 8.07 -2.51 -26.60
CA LYS A 155 7.60 -1.83 -25.40
C LYS A 155 6.06 -1.73 -25.40
N LEU A 156 5.46 -2.30 -24.36
CA LEU A 156 4.02 -2.30 -24.14
C LEU A 156 3.69 -1.58 -22.83
N CYS A 157 2.56 -0.91 -22.79
CA CYS A 157 2.03 -0.27 -21.60
C CYS A 157 0.50 -0.39 -21.55
N ASP A 158 -0.04 -0.22 -20.35
CA ASP A 158 -1.47 -0.29 -20.05
C ASP A 158 -1.89 0.98 -19.30
N HIS A 159 -2.06 2.07 -20.05
CA HIS A 159 -2.53 3.32 -19.47
C HIS A 159 -3.90 3.09 -18.84
N HIS A 160 -4.09 3.61 -17.62
CA HIS A 160 -5.32 3.45 -16.84
C HIS A 160 -5.62 2.02 -16.35
N ALA A 161 -4.63 1.11 -16.35
CA ALA A 161 -4.76 -0.25 -15.81
C ALA A 161 -5.99 -1.00 -16.38
N THR A 162 -6.18 -0.92 -17.69
CA THR A 162 -7.35 -1.49 -18.38
C THR A 162 -7.26 -3.01 -18.55
N GLY A 163 -6.08 -3.59 -18.33
CA GLY A 163 -5.75 -4.98 -18.66
C GLY A 163 -5.40 -5.19 -20.14
N TYR A 164 -5.40 -4.14 -20.96
CA TYR A 164 -5.14 -4.22 -22.39
C TYR A 164 -3.82 -3.54 -22.76
N LEU A 165 -2.80 -4.36 -23.02
CA LEU A 165 -1.49 -3.89 -23.45
C LEU A 165 -1.52 -3.37 -24.89
N ARG A 166 -0.87 -2.23 -25.12
CA ARG A 166 -0.63 -1.65 -26.45
C ARG A 166 0.81 -1.19 -26.62
N PRO A 167 1.29 -1.02 -27.86
CA PRO A 167 2.57 -0.36 -28.12
C PRO A 167 2.58 1.07 -27.55
N CYS A 168 3.74 1.47 -27.02
CA CYS A 168 3.91 2.77 -26.37
C CYS A 168 5.06 3.57 -26.96
N THR A 169 4.94 4.89 -26.92
CA THR A 169 5.94 5.79 -27.49
C THR A 169 7.00 6.17 -26.47
N ASN A 170 8.08 6.80 -26.94
CA ASN A 170 9.09 7.37 -26.05
C ASN A 170 8.51 8.58 -25.29
N GLU A 171 7.65 9.36 -25.93
CA GLU A 171 6.98 10.50 -25.33
C GLU A 171 6.07 10.09 -24.18
N GLU A 172 5.38 8.95 -24.28
CA GLU A 172 4.55 8.40 -23.20
C GLU A 172 5.40 8.02 -21.98
N PHE A 173 6.56 7.40 -22.19
CA PHE A 173 7.50 7.14 -21.10
C PHE A 173 7.98 8.42 -20.41
N GLU A 174 8.35 9.45 -21.17
CA GLU A 174 8.77 10.73 -20.57
C GLU A 174 7.63 11.39 -19.80
N ALA A 175 6.40 11.26 -20.26
CA ALA A 175 5.22 11.77 -19.57
C ALA A 175 4.97 11.03 -18.24
N GLU A 176 5.07 9.70 -18.23
CA GLU A 176 4.94 8.90 -17.00
C GLU A 176 6.05 9.22 -16.00
N VAL A 177 7.30 9.34 -16.45
CA VAL A 177 8.41 9.77 -15.59
C VAL A 177 8.16 11.17 -15.02
N ALA A 178 7.68 12.11 -15.83
CA ALA A 178 7.35 13.46 -15.36
C ALA A 178 6.23 13.44 -14.30
N TYR A 179 5.22 12.58 -14.48
CA TYR A 179 4.15 12.40 -13.49
C TYR A 179 4.68 11.79 -12.19
N LEU A 180 5.51 10.75 -12.24
CA LEU A 180 6.15 10.17 -11.06
C LEU A 180 6.97 11.20 -10.28
N ILE A 181 7.70 12.08 -10.99
CA ILE A 181 8.43 13.19 -10.36
C ILE A 181 7.46 14.19 -9.71
N GLN A 182 6.34 14.52 -10.37
CA GLN A 182 5.32 15.35 -9.76
C GLN A 182 4.73 14.70 -8.49
N PHE A 183 4.44 13.41 -8.54
CA PHE A 183 3.96 12.64 -7.40
C PHE A 183 4.92 12.74 -6.22
N ALA A 184 6.21 12.44 -6.44
CA ALA A 184 7.23 12.50 -5.40
C ALA A 184 7.35 13.88 -4.74
N ARG A 185 7.16 14.95 -5.53
CA ARG A 185 7.22 16.33 -5.07
C ARG A 185 6.01 16.73 -4.22
N GLN A 186 4.83 16.20 -4.53
CA GLN A 186 3.56 16.71 -4.00
C GLN A 186 2.93 15.81 -2.93
N ARG A 187 3.11 14.48 -3.02
CA ARG A 187 2.41 13.51 -2.17
C ARG A 187 2.67 13.73 -0.67
N SER A 188 3.92 13.95 -0.27
CA SER A 188 4.27 14.18 1.14
C SER A 188 3.55 15.39 1.74
N ALA A 189 3.41 16.48 0.99
CA ALA A 189 2.71 17.68 1.47
C ALA A 189 1.21 17.42 1.63
N PHE A 190 0.60 16.72 0.67
CA PHE A 190 -0.79 16.31 0.74
C PHE A 190 -1.09 15.42 1.94
N VAL A 191 -0.29 14.37 2.15
CA VAL A 191 -0.44 13.44 3.28
C VAL A 191 -0.32 14.17 4.62
N ARG A 192 0.68 15.06 4.78
CA ARG A 192 0.83 15.88 6.00
C ARG A 192 -0.40 16.77 6.26
N ALA A 193 -0.90 17.44 5.23
CA ALA A 193 -2.10 18.27 5.38
C ALA A 193 -3.33 17.47 5.85
N GLN A 194 -3.51 16.24 5.36
CA GLN A 194 -4.60 15.38 5.83
C GLN A 194 -4.38 14.89 7.26
N LEU A 195 -3.14 14.52 7.62
CA LEU A 195 -2.81 14.13 8.99
C LEU A 195 -3.11 15.26 9.99
N ASP A 196 -2.74 16.50 9.65
CA ASP A 196 -2.90 17.68 10.50
C ASP A 196 -4.35 18.15 10.62
N SER A 197 -5.21 17.82 9.64
CA SER A 197 -6.64 18.15 9.70
C SER A 197 -7.42 17.36 10.76
N GLY A 198 -6.82 16.30 11.32
CA GLY A 198 -7.49 15.42 12.29
C GLY A 198 -8.65 14.60 11.72
N LEU A 199 -8.79 14.56 10.40
CA LEU A 199 -9.92 13.91 9.71
C LEU A 199 -9.92 12.40 10.02
N ILE A 200 -11.02 11.91 10.60
CA ILE A 200 -11.32 10.48 10.73
C ILE A 200 -12.52 10.22 9.80
N PRO A 201 -12.48 9.20 8.93
CA PRO A 201 -13.62 8.85 8.09
C PRO A 201 -14.86 8.59 8.95
N GLN A 202 -16.02 9.03 8.47
CA GLN A 202 -17.31 8.62 9.04
C GLN A 202 -17.68 7.22 8.56
#